data_AF-A0A3N5XYD2-F1
#
_entry.id   AF-A0A3N5XYD2-F1
#
_cell.length_a   1.000
_cell.length_b   1.000
_cell.length_c   1.000
_cell.angle_alpha   90.00
_cell.angle_beta   90.00
_cell.angle_gamma   90.00
#
_symmetry.space_group_name_H-M   'P 1'
#
loop_
_entity.id
_entity.type
_entity.pdbx_description
1 polymer ?
#
loop_
_entity_poly.entity_id
_entity_poly.type
_entity_poly.pdbx_seq_one_letter_code
_entity_poly.pdbx_strand_id
1 'polypeptide(L)'
;MDIQSKFASASLFQYLENNQPGDSSRLDAIVSKSRNDTRQQVNDIEQSTRSFDSIEQMVDKITSGKANLSQEAIDDMFAFYYEQVSSEVEGLAKRFGVSELPPFGFDSGQMQATTPDNITKGQQRLLDYFERDSRLSERLSRLQGLTQLRELSASHQYANQLQQSGMSDNQVENYVLSSRAAVLENNSFTIKIGRLVPDNLGIAAEAQRRVSQLSSPLLYGTDSCNSLMVFALRCGEPVFRANQA
;
A
#
# COMPACT_ATOMS: atom_id res chain seq x y z
N MET A 1 -40.55 -7.64 17.93
CA MET A 1 -39.65 -8.78 18.17
C MET A 1 -39.03 -9.15 16.83
N ASP A 2 -37.73 -8.92 16.73
CA ASP A 2 -36.85 -9.06 15.58
C ASP A 2 -36.68 -10.49 15.06
N ILE A 3 -36.60 -10.62 13.73
CA ILE A 3 -35.76 -11.63 13.07
C ILE A 3 -35.03 -10.93 11.90
N GLN A 4 -34.25 -9.90 12.22
CA GLN A 4 -33.15 -9.44 11.38
C GLN A 4 -31.83 -9.85 12.05
N SER A 5 -31.39 -11.08 11.81
CA SER A 5 -30.06 -11.58 12.16
C SER A 5 -29.97 -13.04 11.73
N LYS A 6 -29.26 -13.31 10.62
CA LYS A 6 -28.52 -14.58 10.37
C LYS A 6 -27.89 -14.75 8.98
N PHE A 7 -27.74 -13.70 8.17
CA PHE A 7 -26.85 -13.76 7.01
C PHE A 7 -25.50 -13.12 7.34
N ALA A 8 -24.83 -13.70 8.33
CA ALA A 8 -23.38 -13.58 8.41
C ALA A 8 -22.81 -14.22 7.13
N SER A 9 -21.84 -13.54 6.52
CA SER A 9 -21.02 -14.04 5.43
C SER A 9 -20.49 -15.43 5.78
N ALA A 10 -21.18 -16.48 5.31
CA ALA A 10 -20.78 -17.85 5.51
C ALA A 10 -19.48 -18.09 4.75
N SER A 11 -18.35 -17.94 5.47
CA SER A 11 -17.04 -18.29 4.94
C SER A 11 -16.97 -19.80 4.72
N LEU A 12 -16.13 -20.24 3.78
CA LEU A 12 -15.90 -21.65 3.49
C LEU A 12 -15.54 -22.47 4.75
N PHE A 13 -14.96 -21.80 5.76
CA PHE A 13 -14.63 -22.38 7.07
C PHE A 13 -15.86 -22.75 7.90
N GLN A 14 -16.96 -21.98 7.81
CA GLN A 14 -18.19 -22.19 8.59
C GLN A 14 -19.03 -23.39 8.10
N TYR A 15 -18.80 -23.81 6.85
CA TYR A 15 -19.42 -24.99 6.25
C TYR A 15 -18.62 -26.28 6.54
N LEU A 16 -17.28 -26.21 6.56
CA LEU A 16 -16.42 -27.33 6.96
C LEU A 16 -16.69 -27.78 8.41
N GLU A 17 -17.15 -26.85 9.25
CA GLU A 17 -17.54 -27.12 10.64
C GLU A 17 -18.92 -27.80 10.75
N ASN A 18 -19.80 -27.63 9.75
CA ASN A 18 -21.17 -28.16 9.73
C ASN A 18 -21.33 -29.24 8.65
N ASN A 19 -20.65 -30.37 8.85
CA ASN A 19 -20.69 -31.55 7.98
C ASN A 19 -22.12 -32.09 7.79
N GLN A 20 -22.71 -31.85 6.61
CA GLN A 20 -23.71 -32.75 6.02
C GLN A 20 -23.28 -33.15 4.60
N PRO A 21 -23.09 -34.47 4.34
CA PRO A 21 -22.68 -34.96 3.03
C PRO A 21 -23.88 -34.89 2.07
N GLY A 22 -23.86 -33.96 1.13
CA GLY A 22 -24.89 -33.90 0.07
C GLY A 22 -25.01 -32.60 -0.72
N ASP A 23 -24.31 -31.53 -0.36
CA ASP A 23 -24.60 -30.19 -0.90
C ASP A 23 -23.60 -29.74 -1.98
N SER A 24 -23.31 -30.60 -2.97
CA SER A 24 -22.41 -30.26 -4.08
C SER A 24 -22.89 -29.06 -4.89
N SER A 25 -24.21 -28.87 -5.03
CA SER A 25 -24.81 -27.68 -5.67
C SER A 25 -24.59 -26.38 -4.89
N ARG A 26 -24.48 -26.45 -3.55
CA ARG A 26 -24.12 -25.29 -2.72
C ARG A 26 -22.63 -25.04 -2.73
N LEU A 27 -21.80 -26.09 -2.77
CA LEU A 27 -20.36 -25.94 -3.01
C LEU A 27 -20.10 -25.30 -4.37
N ASP A 28 -20.77 -25.75 -5.43
CA ASP A 28 -20.66 -25.14 -6.76
C ASP A 28 -21.18 -23.71 -6.78
N ALA A 29 -22.27 -23.41 -6.06
CA ALA A 29 -22.77 -22.04 -5.92
C ALA A 29 -21.83 -21.14 -5.10
N ILE A 30 -21.21 -21.66 -4.03
CA ILE A 30 -20.23 -20.94 -3.20
C ILE A 30 -18.94 -20.73 -3.98
N VAL A 31 -18.46 -21.74 -4.70
CA VAL A 31 -17.27 -21.65 -5.57
C VAL A 31 -17.53 -20.75 -6.76
N SER A 32 -18.71 -20.80 -7.37
CA SER A 32 -19.08 -19.91 -8.48
C SER A 32 -19.28 -18.47 -8.00
N LYS A 33 -19.90 -18.29 -6.82
CA LYS A 33 -20.04 -16.97 -6.20
C LYS A 33 -18.68 -16.42 -5.79
N SER A 34 -17.83 -17.21 -5.14
CA SER A 34 -16.45 -16.86 -4.82
C SER A 34 -15.64 -16.52 -6.08
N ARG A 35 -15.75 -17.31 -7.17
CA ARG A 35 -15.09 -16.99 -8.45
C ARG A 35 -15.61 -15.71 -9.09
N ASN A 36 -16.91 -15.46 -9.01
CA ASN A 36 -17.51 -14.22 -9.53
C ASN A 36 -17.12 -13.01 -8.67
N ASP A 37 -17.10 -13.16 -7.35
CA ASP A 37 -16.64 -12.14 -6.41
C ASP A 37 -15.15 -11.85 -6.63
N THR A 38 -14.30 -12.88 -6.79
CA THR A 38 -12.87 -12.70 -7.12
C THR A 38 -12.68 -12.04 -8.48
N ARG A 39 -13.45 -12.40 -9.52
CA ARG A 39 -13.38 -11.72 -10.82
C ARG A 39 -13.80 -10.27 -10.72
N GLN A 40 -14.86 -9.99 -9.96
CA GLN A 40 -15.31 -8.62 -9.73
C GLN A 40 -14.27 -7.82 -8.96
N GLN A 41 -13.69 -8.39 -7.91
CA GLN A 41 -12.58 -7.82 -7.15
C GLN A 41 -11.38 -7.49 -8.04
N VAL A 42 -10.95 -8.43 -8.88
CA VAL A 42 -9.85 -8.20 -9.84
C VAL A 42 -10.20 -7.07 -10.80
N ASN A 43 -11.41 -7.08 -11.39
CA ASN A 43 -11.85 -6.02 -12.30
C ASN A 43 -11.88 -4.65 -11.61
N ASP A 44 -12.37 -4.58 -10.37
CA ASP A 44 -12.47 -3.35 -9.61
C ASP A 44 -11.07 -2.80 -9.28
N ILE A 45 -10.12 -3.66 -8.89
CA ILE A 45 -8.75 -3.23 -8.68
C ILE A 45 -8.13 -2.78 -10.02
N GLU A 46 -8.23 -3.57 -11.08
CA GLU A 46 -7.67 -3.24 -12.39
C GLU A 46 -8.19 -1.94 -12.99
N GLN A 47 -9.44 -1.58 -12.68
CA GLN A 47 -10.01 -0.28 -13.04
C GLN A 47 -9.45 0.83 -12.14
N SER A 48 -9.35 0.59 -10.83
CA SER A 48 -8.87 1.58 -9.87
C SER A 48 -7.40 1.96 -10.07
N THR A 49 -6.55 1.04 -10.53
CA THR A 49 -5.11 1.28 -10.66
C THR A 49 -4.73 2.06 -11.94
N ARG A 50 -5.72 2.51 -12.73
CA ARG A 50 -5.49 3.22 -13.99
C ARG A 50 -5.28 4.71 -13.81
N SER A 51 -5.90 5.32 -12.80
CA SER A 51 -5.71 6.74 -12.50
C SER A 51 -5.71 6.98 -11.00
N PHE A 52 -5.13 8.12 -10.62
CA PHE A 52 -5.08 8.53 -9.22
C PHE A 52 -6.48 8.68 -8.60
N ASP A 53 -7.38 9.38 -9.29
CA ASP A 53 -8.75 9.59 -8.82
C ASP A 53 -9.51 8.27 -8.63
N SER A 54 -9.19 7.24 -9.43
CA SER A 54 -9.80 5.93 -9.29
C SER A 54 -9.22 5.11 -8.13
N ILE A 55 -7.97 5.36 -7.73
CA ILE A 55 -7.37 4.76 -6.53
C ILE A 55 -8.03 5.31 -5.27
N GLU A 56 -8.15 6.64 -5.14
CA GLU A 56 -8.78 7.28 -3.97
C GLU A 56 -10.24 6.84 -3.81
N GLN A 57 -11.00 6.82 -4.90
CA GLN A 57 -12.37 6.30 -4.87
C GLN A 57 -12.44 4.82 -4.45
N MET A 58 -11.43 4.03 -4.79
CA MET A 58 -11.37 2.62 -4.39
C MET A 58 -11.02 2.48 -2.91
N VAL A 59 -10.07 3.27 -2.41
CA VAL A 59 -9.74 3.36 -0.98
C VAL A 59 -10.97 3.75 -0.16
N ASP A 60 -11.74 4.75 -0.59
CA ASP A 60 -13.00 5.15 0.05
C ASP A 60 -14.03 4.01 0.06
N LYS A 61 -14.15 3.26 -1.05
CA LYS A 61 -15.06 2.10 -1.12
C LYS A 61 -14.61 0.97 -0.19
N ILE A 62 -13.31 0.68 -0.10
CA ILE A 62 -12.75 -0.34 0.80
C ILE A 62 -13.02 0.05 2.26
N THR A 63 -12.70 1.29 2.63
CA THR A 63 -12.83 1.77 4.01
C THR A 63 -14.26 1.91 4.46
N SER A 64 -15.17 2.31 3.58
CA SER A 64 -16.61 2.38 3.87
C SER A 64 -17.33 1.02 3.79
N GLY A 65 -16.62 -0.07 3.49
CA GLY A 65 -17.19 -1.42 3.32
C GLY A 65 -18.10 -1.55 2.10
N LYS A 66 -18.06 -0.59 1.17
CA LYS A 66 -18.84 -0.57 -0.07
C LYS A 66 -18.16 -1.35 -1.20
N ALA A 67 -16.86 -1.60 -1.11
CA ALA A 67 -16.17 -2.56 -1.96
C ALA A 67 -16.27 -3.96 -1.35
N ASN A 68 -16.61 -4.94 -2.17
CA ASN A 68 -16.39 -6.35 -1.83
C ASN A 68 -14.90 -6.72 -1.96
N LEU A 69 -13.97 -5.83 -1.63
CA LEU A 69 -12.53 -6.04 -1.79
C LEU A 69 -11.85 -6.06 -0.42
N SER A 70 -11.11 -7.13 -0.13
CA SER A 70 -10.35 -7.26 1.11
C SER A 70 -8.88 -6.87 0.90
N GLN A 71 -8.17 -6.53 1.99
CA GLN A 71 -6.74 -6.20 1.93
C GLN A 71 -5.92 -7.39 1.42
N GLU A 72 -6.32 -8.61 1.79
CA GLU A 72 -5.68 -9.84 1.33
C GLU A 72 -5.77 -9.98 -0.19
N ALA A 73 -6.91 -9.64 -0.80
CA ALA A 73 -7.05 -9.64 -2.26
C ALA A 73 -6.12 -8.62 -2.95
N ILE A 74 -5.91 -7.45 -2.33
CA ILE A 74 -4.95 -6.44 -2.83
C ILE A 74 -3.52 -6.97 -2.70
N ASP A 75 -3.17 -7.57 -1.56
CA ASP A 75 -1.85 -8.12 -1.28
C ASP A 75 -1.50 -9.28 -2.22
N ASP A 76 -2.44 -10.21 -2.45
CA ASP A 76 -2.27 -11.33 -3.38
C ASP A 76 -2.06 -10.84 -4.82
N MET A 77 -2.85 -9.85 -5.24
CA MET A 77 -2.72 -9.30 -6.58
C MET A 77 -1.41 -8.52 -6.74
N PHE A 78 -1.02 -7.74 -5.73
CA PHE A 78 0.30 -7.11 -5.69
C PHE A 78 1.41 -8.14 -5.80
N ALA A 79 1.39 -9.21 -4.99
CA ALA A 79 2.43 -10.25 -5.01
C ALA A 79 2.55 -10.91 -6.39
N PHE A 80 1.41 -11.27 -7.01
CA PHE A 80 1.37 -11.87 -8.34
C PHE A 80 1.98 -10.97 -9.42
N TYR A 81 1.58 -9.69 -9.47
CA TYR A 81 2.11 -8.75 -10.46
C TYR A 81 3.58 -8.41 -10.16
N TYR A 82 3.92 -8.24 -8.88
CA TYR A 82 5.29 -7.93 -8.46
C TYR A 82 6.25 -9.04 -8.83
N GLU A 83 5.93 -10.32 -8.61
CA GLU A 83 6.79 -11.44 -8.98
C GLU A 83 7.07 -11.47 -10.49
N GLN A 84 6.04 -11.29 -11.32
CA GLN A 84 6.20 -11.30 -12.77
C GLN A 84 7.06 -10.15 -13.28
N VAL A 85 6.79 -8.94 -12.80
CA VAL A 85 7.50 -7.73 -13.24
C VAL A 85 8.91 -7.71 -12.70
N SER A 86 9.11 -8.06 -11.43
CA SER A 86 10.44 -8.11 -10.80
C SER A 86 11.34 -9.13 -11.48
N SER A 87 10.86 -10.34 -11.78
CA SER A 87 11.65 -11.34 -12.49
C SER A 87 12.09 -10.85 -13.88
N GLU A 88 11.22 -10.13 -14.59
CA GLU A 88 11.54 -9.58 -15.91
C GLU A 88 12.57 -8.44 -15.81
N VAL A 89 12.35 -7.50 -14.87
CA VAL A 89 13.27 -6.39 -14.60
C VAL A 89 14.64 -6.90 -14.15
N GLU A 90 14.70 -7.90 -13.27
CA GLU A 90 15.95 -8.52 -12.84
C GLU A 90 16.73 -9.12 -14.02
N GLY A 91 16.03 -9.77 -14.95
CA GLY A 91 16.62 -10.31 -16.17
C GLY A 91 17.23 -9.22 -17.05
N LEU A 92 16.50 -8.11 -17.24
CA LEU A 92 16.97 -6.95 -18.01
C LEU A 92 18.13 -6.23 -17.33
N ALA A 93 18.06 -6.03 -16.01
CA ALA A 93 19.12 -5.44 -15.21
C ALA A 93 20.42 -6.25 -15.33
N LYS A 94 20.34 -7.58 -15.20
CA LYS A 94 21.49 -8.49 -15.43
C LYS A 94 22.02 -8.39 -16.86
N ARG A 95 21.13 -8.39 -17.86
CA ARG A 95 21.50 -8.29 -19.29
C ARG A 95 22.24 -6.99 -19.61
N PHE A 96 21.88 -5.88 -18.96
CA PHE A 96 22.49 -4.57 -19.18
C PHE A 96 23.58 -4.21 -18.16
N GLY A 97 23.88 -5.10 -17.20
CA GLY A 97 24.90 -4.88 -16.18
C GLY A 97 24.53 -3.78 -15.18
N VAL A 98 23.24 -3.63 -14.87
CA VAL A 98 22.71 -2.61 -13.96
C VAL A 98 22.50 -3.23 -12.58
N SER A 99 23.29 -2.80 -11.60
CA SER A 99 23.06 -3.13 -10.19
C SER A 99 22.17 -2.12 -9.49
N GLU A 100 22.22 -0.86 -9.91
CA GLU A 100 21.47 0.24 -9.32
C GLU A 100 20.85 1.10 -10.41
N LEU A 101 19.61 1.55 -10.21
CA LEU A 101 18.95 2.52 -11.06
C LEU A 101 18.24 3.54 -10.17
N PRO A 102 18.44 4.85 -10.37
CA PRO A 102 17.72 5.89 -9.63
C PRO A 102 16.19 5.77 -9.75
N PRO A 103 15.44 6.48 -8.89
CA PRO A 103 13.98 6.44 -8.90
C PRO A 103 13.39 6.74 -10.28
N PHE A 104 12.47 5.88 -10.69
CA PHE A 104 11.65 6.03 -11.88
C PHE A 104 10.21 5.64 -11.58
N GLY A 105 9.25 6.24 -12.27
CA GLY A 105 7.84 5.97 -12.12
C GLY A 105 7.10 6.23 -13.42
N PHE A 106 5.79 6.20 -13.35
CA PHE A 106 4.90 6.42 -14.48
C PHE A 106 3.85 7.46 -14.10
N ASP A 107 3.72 8.49 -14.93
CA ASP A 107 2.64 9.45 -14.86
C ASP A 107 1.87 9.42 -16.17
N SER A 108 0.56 9.22 -16.09
CA SER A 108 -0.33 9.14 -17.27
C SER A 108 0.15 8.15 -18.33
N GLY A 109 0.75 7.04 -17.91
CA GLY A 109 1.30 5.98 -18.76
C GLY A 109 2.66 6.29 -19.39
N GLN A 110 3.25 7.44 -19.10
CA GLN A 110 4.58 7.82 -19.55
C GLN A 110 5.60 7.63 -18.44
N MET A 111 6.76 7.05 -18.77
CA MET A 111 7.86 6.92 -17.83
C MET A 111 8.40 8.30 -17.44
N GLN A 112 8.62 8.47 -16.15
CA GLN A 112 9.32 9.60 -15.55
C GLN A 112 10.51 9.02 -14.78
N ALA A 113 11.74 9.34 -15.18
CA ALA A 113 12.93 8.89 -14.48
C ALA A 113 13.72 10.10 -13.99
N THR A 114 14.18 10.05 -12.73
CA THR A 114 15.17 11.01 -12.27
C THR A 114 16.53 10.54 -12.79
N THR A 115 16.94 11.08 -13.93
CA THR A 115 18.25 10.76 -14.53
C THR A 115 19.28 11.76 -14.05
N PRO A 116 20.19 11.40 -13.12
CA PRO A 116 21.34 12.24 -12.84
C PRO A 116 22.24 12.33 -14.09
N ASP A 117 23.01 13.41 -14.21
CA ASP A 117 23.85 13.72 -15.39
C ASP A 117 24.87 12.61 -15.73
N ASN A 118 25.09 11.64 -14.84
CA ASN A 118 26.11 10.61 -14.92
C ASN A 118 25.56 9.18 -14.98
N ILE A 119 24.38 8.94 -15.56
CA ILE A 119 23.91 7.56 -15.77
C ILE A 119 24.82 6.77 -16.72
N THR A 120 25.02 5.50 -16.40
CA THR A 120 25.80 4.56 -17.20
C THR A 120 25.05 4.18 -18.49
N LYS A 121 25.80 3.69 -19.49
CA LYS A 121 25.19 3.15 -20.73
C LYS A 121 24.23 1.99 -20.47
N GLY A 122 24.47 1.19 -19.43
CA GLY A 122 23.58 0.10 -19.03
C GLY A 122 22.25 0.62 -18.49
N GLN A 123 22.31 1.62 -17.61
CA GLN A 123 21.13 2.29 -17.05
C GLN A 123 20.29 2.97 -18.15
N GLN A 124 20.93 3.69 -19.08
CA GLN A 124 20.22 4.29 -20.22
C GLN A 124 19.49 3.23 -21.06
N ARG A 125 20.17 2.11 -21.40
CA ARG A 125 19.55 1.03 -22.18
C ARG A 125 18.36 0.38 -21.47
N LEU A 126 18.42 0.31 -20.15
CA LEU A 126 17.32 -0.23 -19.35
C LEU A 126 16.11 0.72 -19.34
N LEU A 127 16.34 2.02 -19.16
CA LEU A 127 15.30 3.05 -19.26
C LEU A 127 14.69 3.08 -20.67
N ASP A 128 15.52 3.09 -21.72
CA ASP A 128 15.05 3.02 -23.11
C ASP A 128 14.22 1.75 -23.36
N TYR A 129 14.57 0.62 -22.73
CA TYR A 129 13.80 -0.62 -22.86
C TYR A 129 12.42 -0.46 -22.21
N PHE A 130 12.36 0.10 -21.00
CA PHE A 130 11.10 0.33 -20.31
C PHE A 130 10.18 1.30 -21.06
N GLU A 131 10.74 2.32 -21.73
CA GLU A 131 9.97 3.24 -22.57
C GLU A 131 9.45 2.57 -23.86
N ARG A 132 10.24 1.68 -24.47
CA ARG A 132 9.91 1.07 -25.77
C ARG A 132 9.00 -0.16 -25.67
N ASP A 133 9.14 -0.96 -24.61
CA ASP A 133 8.32 -2.14 -24.39
C ASP A 133 7.01 -1.73 -23.69
N SER A 134 5.97 -1.47 -24.49
CA SER A 134 4.66 -1.02 -24.00
C SER A 134 4.02 -2.00 -23.02
N ARG A 135 4.24 -3.32 -23.19
CA ARG A 135 3.71 -4.34 -22.28
C ARG A 135 4.37 -4.23 -20.91
N LEU A 136 5.70 -4.08 -20.86
CA LEU A 136 6.41 -3.93 -19.59
C LEU A 136 6.10 -2.58 -18.93
N SER A 137 6.03 -1.50 -19.71
CA SER A 137 5.60 -0.17 -19.25
C SER A 137 4.22 -0.20 -18.60
N GLU A 138 3.23 -0.81 -19.26
CA GLU A 138 1.87 -0.95 -18.72
C GLU A 138 1.87 -1.78 -17.42
N ARG A 139 2.64 -2.86 -17.37
CA ARG A 139 2.75 -3.69 -16.16
C ARG A 139 3.40 -2.96 -15.00
N LEU A 140 4.45 -2.19 -15.25
CA LEU A 140 5.11 -1.36 -14.23
C LEU A 140 4.18 -0.24 -13.75
N SER A 141 3.47 0.44 -14.66
CA SER A 141 2.47 1.45 -14.31
C SER A 141 1.32 0.85 -13.47
N ARG A 142 0.83 -0.34 -13.84
CA ARG A 142 -0.18 -1.07 -13.06
C ARG A 142 0.35 -1.46 -11.68
N LEU A 143 1.58 -1.97 -11.61
CA LEU A 143 2.23 -2.32 -10.33
C LEU A 143 2.41 -1.09 -9.43
N GLN A 144 2.71 0.08 -10.00
CA GLN A 144 2.80 1.34 -9.25
C GLN A 144 1.46 1.69 -8.61
N GLY A 145 0.38 1.67 -9.41
CA GLY A 145 -0.98 1.87 -8.91
C GLY A 145 -1.39 0.84 -7.85
N LEU A 146 -0.99 -0.43 -8.01
CA LEU A 146 -1.25 -1.48 -7.01
C LEU A 146 -0.53 -1.22 -5.70
N THR A 147 0.75 -0.83 -5.77
CA THR A 147 1.54 -0.56 -4.57
C THR A 147 0.96 0.64 -3.82
N GLN A 148 0.56 1.68 -4.56
CA GLN A 148 -0.14 2.83 -4.00
C GLN A 148 -1.46 2.45 -3.33
N LEU A 149 -2.34 1.70 -4.03
CA LEU A 149 -3.61 1.25 -3.47
C LEU A 149 -3.40 0.41 -2.20
N ARG A 150 -2.43 -0.49 -2.25
CA ARG A 150 -2.06 -1.37 -1.13
C ARG A 150 -1.66 -0.57 0.11
N GLU A 151 -0.76 0.39 -0.04
CA GLU A 151 -0.25 1.19 1.08
C GLU A 151 -1.31 2.15 1.62
N LEU A 152 -2.10 2.80 0.76
CA LEU A 152 -3.21 3.64 1.20
C LEU A 152 -4.26 2.83 1.94
N SER A 153 -4.67 1.68 1.41
CA SER A 153 -5.65 0.79 2.06
C SER A 153 -5.15 0.33 3.44
N ALA A 154 -3.89 -0.13 3.52
CA ALA A 154 -3.28 -0.53 4.79
C ALA A 154 -3.19 0.64 5.79
N SER A 155 -2.85 1.84 5.33
CA SER A 155 -2.86 3.04 6.16
C SER A 155 -4.25 3.35 6.70
N HIS A 156 -5.28 3.33 5.87
CA HIS A 156 -6.65 3.56 6.36
C HIS A 156 -7.13 2.50 7.35
N GLN A 157 -6.79 1.22 7.13
CA GLN A 157 -7.08 0.17 8.11
C GLN A 157 -6.41 0.44 9.46
N TYR A 158 -5.16 0.92 9.44
CA TYR A 158 -4.46 1.29 10.65
C TYR A 158 -5.07 2.54 11.31
N ALA A 159 -5.51 3.54 10.54
CA ALA A 159 -6.22 4.71 11.05
C ALA A 159 -7.49 4.31 11.82
N ASN A 160 -8.25 3.33 11.30
CA ASN A 160 -9.42 2.77 11.98
C ASN A 160 -9.04 2.07 13.30
N GLN A 161 -7.91 1.36 13.34
CA GLN A 161 -7.40 0.75 14.58
C GLN A 161 -6.99 1.82 15.61
N LEU A 162 -6.33 2.90 15.16
CA LEU A 162 -5.98 4.02 16.02
C LEU A 162 -7.22 4.66 16.63
N GLN A 163 -8.26 4.90 15.83
CA GLN A 163 -9.54 5.42 16.32
C GLN A 163 -10.19 4.49 17.35
N GLN A 164 -10.20 3.17 17.09
CA GLN A 164 -10.72 2.17 18.03
C GLN A 164 -9.91 2.08 19.33
N SER A 165 -8.60 2.39 19.28
CA SER A 165 -7.72 2.44 20.45
C SER A 165 -7.88 3.71 21.30
N GLY A 166 -8.79 4.63 20.92
CA GLY A 166 -9.07 5.86 21.65
C GLY A 166 -8.13 7.02 21.29
N MET A 167 -7.41 6.94 20.17
CA MET A 167 -6.64 8.06 19.64
C MET A 167 -7.58 9.19 19.22
N SER A 168 -7.17 10.45 19.43
CA SER A 168 -8.03 11.60 19.08
C SER A 168 -8.21 11.74 17.56
N ASP A 169 -9.36 12.26 17.14
CA ASP A 169 -9.67 12.48 15.72
C ASP A 169 -8.57 13.29 15.00
N ASN A 170 -8.03 14.32 15.65
CA ASN A 170 -6.92 15.13 15.11
C ASN A 170 -5.65 14.29 14.85
N GLN A 171 -5.35 13.33 15.72
CA GLN A 171 -4.18 12.46 15.55
C GLN A 171 -4.41 11.43 14.44
N VAL A 172 -5.63 10.90 14.33
CA VAL A 172 -6.03 9.99 13.23
C VAL A 172 -5.98 10.72 11.88
N GLU A 173 -6.51 11.94 11.80
CA GLU A 173 -6.47 12.78 10.60
C GLU A 173 -5.03 13.10 10.18
N ASN A 174 -4.19 13.55 11.11
CA ASN A 174 -2.78 13.81 10.84
C ASN A 174 -2.05 12.56 10.32
N TYR A 175 -2.36 11.39 10.87
CA TYR A 175 -1.80 10.13 10.41
C TYR A 175 -2.23 9.80 8.97
N VAL A 176 -3.52 9.94 8.65
CA VAL A 176 -4.04 9.68 7.29
C VAL A 176 -3.39 10.64 6.28
N LEU A 177 -3.33 11.94 6.58
CA LEU A 177 -2.75 12.94 5.69
C LEU A 177 -1.25 12.73 5.47
N SER A 178 -0.49 12.45 6.53
CA SER A 178 0.96 12.21 6.43
C SER A 178 1.28 10.91 5.70
N SER A 179 0.52 9.83 5.94
CA SER A 179 0.69 8.57 5.23
C SER A 179 0.38 8.74 3.75
N ARG A 180 -0.71 9.44 3.42
CA ARG A 180 -1.07 9.76 2.04
C ARG A 180 0.05 10.54 1.33
N ALA A 181 0.57 11.58 1.97
CA ALA A 181 1.67 12.37 1.41
C ALA A 181 2.91 11.49 1.16
N ALA A 182 3.30 10.67 2.12
CA ALA A 182 4.45 9.78 2.00
C ALA A 182 4.28 8.74 0.88
N VAL A 183 3.09 8.13 0.76
CA VAL A 183 2.81 7.14 -0.30
C VAL A 183 2.87 7.77 -1.69
N LEU A 184 2.40 9.01 -1.83
CA LEU A 184 2.42 9.74 -3.09
C LEU A 184 3.82 10.23 -3.48
N GLU A 185 4.55 10.80 -2.52
CA GLU A 185 5.91 11.29 -2.74
C GLU A 185 6.86 10.17 -3.16
N ASN A 186 6.67 8.97 -2.60
CA ASN A 186 7.50 7.80 -2.87
C ASN A 186 6.84 6.82 -3.87
N ASN A 187 5.92 7.30 -4.72
CA ASN A 187 5.25 6.46 -5.72
C ASN A 187 6.15 6.19 -6.95
N SER A 188 7.30 5.58 -6.69
CA SER A 188 8.33 5.27 -7.68
C SER A 188 8.90 3.87 -7.43
N PHE A 189 9.74 3.44 -8.36
CA PHE A 189 10.58 2.28 -8.26
C PHE A 189 12.04 2.67 -8.30
N THR A 190 12.86 1.92 -7.58
CA THR A 190 14.31 1.96 -7.67
C THR A 190 14.81 0.56 -8.02
N ILE A 191 15.96 0.44 -8.69
CA ILE A 191 16.67 -0.85 -8.78
C ILE A 191 17.81 -0.86 -7.76
N LYS A 192 17.85 -1.88 -6.90
CA LYS A 192 18.92 -2.08 -5.92
C LYS A 192 19.41 -3.52 -5.99
N ILE A 193 20.73 -3.69 -6.13
CA ILE A 193 21.37 -5.01 -6.31
C ILE A 193 20.70 -5.81 -7.45
N GLY A 194 20.33 -5.10 -8.53
CA GLY A 194 19.68 -5.65 -9.71
C GLY A 194 18.19 -6.01 -9.54
N ARG A 195 17.57 -5.70 -8.39
CA ARG A 195 16.16 -6.01 -8.10
C ARG A 195 15.29 -4.76 -8.10
N LEU A 196 14.05 -4.91 -8.58
CA LEU A 196 13.02 -3.87 -8.53
C LEU A 196 12.52 -3.68 -7.10
N VAL A 197 12.55 -2.46 -6.58
CA VAL A 197 12.06 -2.10 -5.24
C VAL A 197 11.07 -0.94 -5.38
N PRO A 198 9.78 -1.11 -5.02
CA PRO A 198 8.86 0.02 -4.92
C PRO A 198 9.21 0.88 -3.71
N ASP A 199 9.31 2.20 -3.88
CA ASP A 199 9.83 3.11 -2.86
C ASP A 199 8.79 3.47 -1.77
N ASN A 200 7.49 3.32 -2.06
CA ASN A 200 6.40 3.52 -1.10
C ASN A 200 6.07 2.25 -0.29
N LEU A 201 6.68 1.10 -0.59
CA LEU A 201 6.38 -0.15 0.09
C LEU A 201 6.80 -0.12 1.56
N GLY A 202 5.87 -0.44 2.46
CA GLY A 202 6.11 -0.55 3.89
C GLY A 202 5.89 0.72 4.71
N ILE A 203 5.38 1.80 4.11
CA ILE A 203 5.02 3.04 4.81
C ILE A 203 3.98 2.75 5.92
N ALA A 204 2.93 1.99 5.60
CA ALA A 204 1.91 1.66 6.59
C ALA A 204 2.48 0.79 7.74
N ALA A 205 3.33 -0.19 7.40
CA ALA A 205 3.94 -1.10 8.37
C ALA A 205 4.97 -0.40 9.29
N GLU A 206 5.72 0.58 8.77
CA GLU A 206 6.63 1.39 9.56
C GLU A 206 5.88 2.28 10.56
N ALA A 207 4.76 2.88 10.14
CA ALA A 207 3.91 3.67 11.02
C ALA A 207 3.36 2.83 12.19
N GLN A 208 2.91 1.60 11.91
CA GLN A 208 2.47 0.65 12.94
C GLN A 208 3.59 0.32 13.94
N ARG A 209 4.81 0.07 13.46
CA ARG A 209 5.96 -0.25 14.31
C ARG A 209 6.33 0.89 15.26
N ARG A 210 6.31 2.14 14.79
CA ARG A 210 6.67 3.31 15.60
C ARG A 210 5.71 3.55 16.77
N VAL A 211 4.41 3.37 16.55
CA VAL A 211 3.41 3.51 17.63
C VAL A 211 3.50 2.35 18.63
N SER A 212 3.81 1.13 18.16
CA SER A 212 4.05 -0.03 19.03
C SER A 212 5.28 0.16 19.93
N GLN A 213 6.31 0.86 19.44
CA GLN A 213 7.50 1.21 20.22
C GLN A 213 7.22 2.33 21.24
N LEU A 214 6.32 3.26 20.93
CA LEU A 214 5.91 4.33 21.86
C LEU A 214 4.98 3.84 22.98
N SER A 215 4.28 2.72 22.78
CA SER A 215 3.36 2.11 23.74
C SER A 215 4.00 1.01 24.60
N SER A 216 5.29 0.70 24.37
CA SER A 216 6.07 -0.17 25.25
C SER A 216 6.51 0.62 26.49
N PRO A 217 6.24 0.17 27.72
CA PRO A 217 6.80 0.79 28.91
C PRO A 217 8.33 0.61 28.85
N LEU A 218 9.03 1.73 28.68
CA LEU A 218 10.48 1.83 28.78
C LEU A 218 10.93 1.19 30.10
N LEU A 219 11.51 -0.01 30.01
CA LEU A 219 12.49 -0.42 31.00
C LEU A 219 13.73 0.43 30.74
N TYR A 220 13.91 1.39 31.66
CA TYR A 220 15.07 2.24 31.89
C TYR A 220 16.35 1.92 31.08
N GLY A 221 16.82 2.97 30.41
CA GLY A 221 18.18 3.11 29.91
C GLY A 221 18.35 4.53 29.38
N THR A 222 18.60 5.47 30.27
CA THR A 222 19.09 6.80 29.92
C THR A 222 20.36 6.65 29.08
N ASP A 223 20.39 7.14 27.84
CA ASP A 223 21.39 8.12 27.42
C ASP A 223 21.26 8.52 25.94
N SER A 224 21.46 9.83 25.74
CA SER A 224 21.74 10.56 24.52
C SER A 224 20.61 10.84 23.52
N CYS A 225 20.06 12.05 23.67
CA CYS A 225 19.63 12.89 22.56
C CYS A 225 20.75 13.00 21.50
N ASN A 226 20.47 12.58 20.26
CA ASN A 226 20.74 13.35 19.05
C ASN A 226 20.35 12.53 17.80
N SER A 227 19.34 12.98 17.07
CA SER A 227 19.51 13.50 15.69
C SER A 227 18.18 13.39 14.91
N LEU A 228 17.62 14.58 14.58
CA LEU A 228 16.67 14.90 13.49
C LEU A 228 15.25 14.30 13.64
N MET A 229 14.29 14.95 14.31
CA MET A 229 13.63 16.23 13.94
C MET A 229 13.35 16.39 12.44
N VAL A 230 12.24 15.82 11.96
CA VAL A 230 11.29 16.50 11.06
C VAL A 230 9.89 16.04 11.46
N PHE A 231 9.21 16.87 12.26
CA PHE A 231 7.77 17.15 12.25
C PHE A 231 7.51 18.08 13.45
N ALA A 232 7.59 19.38 13.18
CA ALA A 232 7.28 20.42 14.15
C ALA A 232 5.76 20.48 14.38
N LEU A 233 5.26 19.72 15.35
CA LEU A 233 4.00 20.01 16.01
C LEU A 233 4.24 21.21 16.95
N ARG A 234 3.83 22.40 16.49
CA ARG A 234 3.69 23.59 17.34
C ARG A 234 2.53 23.36 18.31
N CYS A 235 2.81 22.74 19.44
CA CYS A 235 1.94 22.86 20.61
C CYS A 235 2.21 24.24 21.24
N GLY A 236 1.25 25.15 21.09
CA GLY A 236 1.20 26.34 21.93
C GLY A 236 0.56 25.99 23.27
N GLU A 237 1.09 26.54 24.35
CA GLU A 237 0.30 26.99 25.49
C GLU A 237 1.00 28.17 26.19
N PRO A 238 0.24 29.05 26.88
CA PRO A 238 0.68 30.38 27.30
C PRO A 238 1.27 30.38 28.71
N VAL A 239 2.22 31.29 28.98
CA VAL A 239 2.56 31.69 30.34
C VAL A 239 2.60 33.20 30.44
N PHE A 240 1.50 33.77 30.92
CA PHE A 240 1.51 35.05 31.60
C PHE A 240 2.22 34.88 32.95
N ARG A 241 3.28 35.65 33.20
CA ARG A 241 3.56 36.23 34.53
C ARG A 241 4.48 37.45 34.40
N ALA A 242 3.98 38.56 34.90
CA ALA A 242 4.68 39.82 35.11
C ALA A 242 5.70 39.71 36.25
N ASN A 243 6.84 40.42 36.14
CA ASN A 243 7.21 41.50 37.06
C ASN A 243 8.58 42.13 36.72
N GLN A 244 8.55 43.45 36.58
CA GLN A 244 9.49 44.47 37.11
C GLN A 244 11.01 44.32 36.85
N ALA A 245 11.53 45.20 36.00
CA ALA A 245 12.32 46.38 36.39
C ALA A 245 12.30 47.40 35.25
#